data_AF-U9TJZ4-F1
#
_entry.id   AF-U9TJZ4-F1
#
_cell.length_a   1.000
_cell.length_b   1.000
_cell.length_c   1.000
_cell.angle_alpha   90.00
_cell.angle_beta   90.00
_cell.angle_gamma   90.00
#
_symmetry.space_group_name_H-M   'P 1'
#
loop_
_entity.id
_entity.type
_entity.pdbx_description
1 polymer ?
#
loop_
_entity_poly.entity_id
_entity_poly.type
_entity_poly.pdbx_seq_one_letter_code
_entity_poly.pdbx_strand_id
1 'polypeptide(L)' 'MPSTPSQSRRRILRRLVKSRQTNMNTDNLIYNHCKLFLQTLAQEANNEAETDNTNVVEEKHVKVALEKVLHEFQG' A
#
# COMPACT_ATOMS: atom_id res chain seq x y z
N MET A 1 -18.16 -2.03 24.16
CA MET A 1 -17.07 -1.04 23.98
C MET A 1 -16.69 -0.98 22.50
N PRO A 2 -16.56 0.21 21.89
CA PRO A 2 -16.10 0.33 20.51
C PRO A 2 -14.63 -0.08 20.39
N SER A 3 -14.28 -0.73 19.28
CA SER A 3 -12.91 -1.14 18.97
C SER A 3 -12.03 0.08 18.69
N THR A 4 -10.79 0.05 19.18
CA THR A 4 -9.82 1.13 18.91
C THR A 4 -9.44 1.16 17.42
N PRO A 5 -9.00 2.32 16.87
CA PRO A 5 -8.58 2.44 15.47
C PRO A 5 -7.48 1.46 15.03
N SER A 6 -6.69 0.93 15.97
CA SER A 6 -5.68 -0.10 15.70
C SER A 6 -6.28 -1.51 15.56
N GLN A 7 -7.36 -1.80 16.29
CA GLN A 7 -8.07 -3.09 16.24
C GLN A 7 -8.95 -3.19 14.99
N SER A 8 -9.59 -2.10 14.58
CA SER A 8 -10.42 -2.06 13.36
C SER A 8 -9.58 -2.31 12.10
N ARG A 9 -8.43 -1.64 11.96
CA ARG A 9 -7.49 -1.84 10.85
C ARG A 9 -6.99 -3.28 10.77
N ARG A 10 -6.60 -3.87 11.90
CA ARG A 10 -6.19 -5.29 11.98
C ARG A 10 -7.30 -6.24 11.54
N ARG A 11 -8.54 -6.00 11.96
CA ARG A 11 -9.69 -6.81 11.57
C ARG A 11 -9.93 -6.78 10.06
N ILE A 12 -9.77 -5.60 9.43
CA ILE A 12 -9.88 -5.44 7.97
C ILE A 12 -8.76 -6.18 7.27
N LEU A 13 -7.51 -6.01 7.73
CA LEU A 13 -6.33 -6.68 7.16
C LEU A 13 -6.49 -8.22 7.17
N ARG A 14 -6.93 -8.79 8.30
CA ARG A 14 -7.21 -10.24 8.40
C ARG A 14 -8.27 -10.72 7.43
N ARG A 15 -9.31 -9.92 7.18
CA ARG A 15 -10.36 -10.22 6.19
C ARG A 15 -9.80 -10.20 4.76
N LEU A 16 -8.97 -9.21 4.44
CA LEU A 16 -8.37 -9.05 3.10
C LEU A 16 -7.42 -10.21 2.77
N VAL A 17 -6.57 -10.60 3.73
CA VAL A 17 -5.59 -11.70 3.54
C VAL A 17 -6.24 -13.08 3.73
N LYS A 18 -7.56 -13.14 3.99
CA LYS A 18 -8.33 -14.37 4.31
C LYS A 18 -7.67 -15.24 5.40
N SER A 19 -6.82 -14.67 6.24
CA SER A 19 -6.10 -15.43 7.26
C SER A 19 -6.91 -15.47 8.55
N ARG A 20 -7.23 -16.69 9.00
CA ARG A 20 -7.88 -16.93 10.29
C ARG A 20 -6.89 -16.91 11.46
N GLN A 21 -5.57 -16.98 11.20
CA GLN A 21 -4.52 -17.21 12.21
C GLN A 21 -3.23 -16.39 11.97
N THR A 22 -3.32 -15.11 11.58
CA THR A 22 -2.14 -14.23 11.71
C THR A 22 -1.94 -13.86 13.17
N ASN A 23 -0.74 -14.09 13.70
CA ASN A 23 -0.36 -13.54 14.99
C ASN A 23 -0.22 -12.00 14.88
N MET A 24 -0.23 -11.29 16.01
CA MET A 24 -0.15 -9.82 16.01
C MET A 24 1.07 -9.27 15.27
N ASN A 25 2.18 -10.00 15.27
CA ASN A 25 3.42 -9.57 14.60
C ASN A 25 3.31 -9.72 13.08
N THR A 26 2.67 -10.79 12.59
CA THR A 26 2.39 -10.96 11.15
C THR A 26 1.42 -9.90 10.64
N ASP A 27 0.39 -9.53 11.42
CA ASP A 27 -0.50 -8.42 11.06
C ASP A 27 0.27 -7.10 10.89
N ASN A 28 1.22 -6.83 11.79
CA ASN A 28 2.06 -5.63 11.72
C ASN A 28 3.02 -5.68 10.52
N LEU A 29 3.60 -6.84 10.20
CA LEU A 29 4.47 -7.00 9.04
C LEU A 29 3.71 -6.79 7.73
N ILE A 30 2.51 -7.38 7.59
CA ILE A 30 1.66 -7.17 6.41
C ILE A 30 1.26 -5.69 6.32
N TYR A 31 0.86 -5.06 7.43
CA TYR A 31 0.53 -3.64 7.44
C TYR A 31 1.72 -2.77 7.00
N ASN A 32 2.92 -3.03 7.55
CA ASN A 32 4.13 -2.31 7.19
C ASN A 32 4.50 -2.53 5.73
N HIS A 33 4.31 -3.74 5.21
CA HIS A 33 4.56 -4.06 3.80
C HIS A 33 3.59 -3.30 2.89
N CYS A 34 2.29 -3.28 3.21
CA CYS A 34 1.31 -2.47 2.48
C CYS A 34 1.60 -0.97 2.59
N LYS A 35 2.04 -0.50 3.76
CA LYS A 35 2.42 0.91 3.95
C LYS A 35 3.62 1.27 3.06
N LEU A 36 4.65 0.43 3.05
CA LEU A 36 5.83 0.63 2.22
C LEU A 36 5.45 0.64 0.73
N PHE A 37 4.64 -0.32 0.29
CA PHE A 37 4.10 -0.36 -1.08
C PHE A 37 3.42 0.96 -1.48
N LEU A 38 2.52 1.48 -0.63
CA LEU A 38 1.82 2.73 -0.91
C LEU A 38 2.76 3.95 -0.92
N GLN A 39 3.79 3.96 -0.07
CA GLN A 39 4.79 5.02 -0.05
C GLN A 39 5.64 5.01 -1.33
N THR A 40 6.10 3.83 -1.77
CA THR A 40 6.84 3.68 -3.02
C THR A 40 5.97 4.05 -4.22
N LEU A 41 4.71 3.60 -4.26
CA LEU A 41 3.77 3.96 -5.31
C LEU A 41 3.53 5.46 -5.41
N ALA A 42 3.36 6.14 -4.28
CA ALA A 42 3.17 7.58 -4.25
C ALA A 42 4.43 8.32 -4.74
N GLN A 43 5.61 7.87 -4.34
CA GLN A 43 6.87 8.45 -4.81
C GLN A 43 7.01 8.28 -6.33
N GLU A 44 6.78 7.08 -6.84
CA GLU A 44 6.96 6.81 -8.27
C GLU A 44 5.90 7.54 -9.11
N ALA A 45 4.66 7.65 -8.63
CA ALA A 45 3.63 8.43 -9.31
C ALA A 45 3.97 9.94 -9.34
N ASN A 46 4.63 10.46 -8.31
CA ASN A 46 5.15 11.84 -8.33
C ASN A 46 6.29 11.99 -9.35
N ASN A 47 7.22 11.03 -9.41
CA ASN A 47 8.31 11.04 -10.39
C ASN A 47 7.78 11.01 -11.84
N GLU A 48 6.76 10.20 -12.11
CA GLU A 48 6.07 10.15 -13.41
C GLU A 48 5.40 11.49 -13.75
N ALA A 49 4.72 12.12 -12.78
CA ALA A 49 4.10 13.43 -12.96
C ALA A 49 5.13 14.53 -13.25
N GLU A 50 6.27 14.52 -12.54
CA GLU A 50 7.40 15.43 -12.76
C GLU A 50 8.00 15.24 -14.17
N THR A 51 8.13 13.99 -14.62
CA THR A 51 8.64 13.66 -15.97
C THR A 51 7.69 14.14 -17.06
N ASP A 52 6.37 14.06 -16.83
CA ASP A 52 5.33 14.59 -17.72
C ASP A 52 5.16 16.13 -17.60
N ASN A 53 5.97 16.81 -16.78
CA ASN A 53 5.89 18.25 -16.47
C ASN A 53 4.51 18.70 -15.95
N THR A 54 3.86 17.83 -15.19
CA THR A 54 2.56 18.10 -14.57
C THR A 54 2.72 18.32 -13.07
N ASN A 55 1.96 19.26 -12.51
CA ASN A 55 1.98 19.57 -11.08
C ASN A 55 0.99 18.71 -10.27
N VAL A 56 0.28 17.78 -10.91
CA VAL A 56 -0.78 16.97 -10.31
C VAL A 56 -0.60 15.53 -10.73
N VAL A 57 -0.70 14.60 -9.77
CA VAL A 57 -0.72 13.18 -10.05
C VAL A 57 -2.07 12.79 -10.67
N GLU A 58 -2.03 12.38 -11.92
CA GLU A 58 -3.17 11.87 -12.68
C GLU A 58 -3.18 10.34 -12.70
N GLU A 59 -4.32 9.75 -13.09
CA GLU A 59 -4.49 8.29 -13.18
C GLU A 59 -3.40 7.63 -14.04
N LYS A 60 -2.96 8.29 -15.12
CA LYS A 60 -1.91 7.77 -16.02
C LYS A 60 -0.57 7.60 -15.29
N HIS A 61 -0.19 8.55 -14.43
CA HIS A 61 1.05 8.48 -13.65
C HIS A 61 0.99 7.33 -12.64
N VAL A 62 -0.17 7.17 -11.99
CA VAL A 62 -0.40 6.07 -11.03
C VAL A 62 -0.34 4.72 -11.73
N LYS A 63 -0.87 4.58 -12.95
CA LYS A 63 -0.82 3.31 -13.70
C LYS A 63 0.61 2.88 -14.03
N VAL A 64 1.41 3.80 -14.57
CA VAL A 64 2.82 3.51 -14.91
C VAL A 64 3.62 3.19 -13.64
N ALA A 65 3.45 4.02 -12.59
CA ALA A 65 4.08 3.77 -11.30
C ALA A 65 3.65 2.42 -10.69
N LEU A 66 2.39 2.04 -10.82
CA LEU A 66 1.88 0.78 -10.29
C LEU A 66 2.53 -0.43 -10.97
N GLU A 67 2.71 -0.41 -12.29
CA GLU A 67 3.39 -1.50 -13.01
C GLU A 67 4.83 -1.68 -12.53
N LYS A 68 5.56 -0.58 -12.34
CA LYS A 68 6.92 -0.59 -11.80
C LYS A 68 6.99 -1.13 -10.37
N VAL A 69 6.18 -0.56 -9.48
CA VAL A 69 6.21 -0.92 -8.05
C VAL A 69 5.72 -2.36 -7.83
N LEU A 70 4.75 -2.85 -8.61
CA LEU A 70 4.37 -4.26 -8.54
C LEU A 70 5.51 -5.20 -8.92
N HIS A 71 6.35 -4.83 -9.90
CA HIS A 71 7.53 -5.61 -10.26
C HIS A 71 8.58 -5.63 -9.13
N GLU A 72 8.80 -4.51 -8.44
CA GLU A 72 9.74 -4.45 -7.30
C GLU A 72 9.27 -5.23 -6.07
N PHE A 73 7.96 -5.35 -5.87
CA PHE A 73 7.35 -6.03 -4.73
C PHE A 73 7.00 -7.50 -5.03
N GLN A 74 7.33 -8.02 -6.22
CA GLN A 74 7.34 -9.46 -6.47
C GLN A 74 8.52 -10.08 -5.72
N GLY A 75 8.21 -10.77 -4.61
CA GLY A 75 9.17 -11.52 -3.81
C GLY A 75 9.67 -12.79 -4.48
#